data_AF-X0BEV3-F1
#
_entry.id   AF-X0BEV3-F1
#
_cell.length_a   1.000
_cell.length_b   1.000
_cell.length_c   1.000
_cell.angle_alpha   90.00
_cell.angle_beta   90.00
_cell.angle_gamma   90.00
#
_symmetry.space_group_name_H-M   'P 1'
#
loop_
_entity.id
_entity.type
_entity.pdbx_description
1 polymer ?
#
loop_
_entity_poly.entity_id
_entity_poly.type
_entity_poly.pdbx_seq_one_letter_code
_entity_poly.pdbx_strand_id
1 'polypeptide(L)'
;MCIQYRLGAAGFLAGDDVKQDESRKVGLLDQRAALTWVQDNIHHFGGDRNKVTITGGCAGGGSVMMQLLFKGSEQNAPFRTAIPEYPWMAPMYSNDWLNQQYSGLLSAANCTDLACLRQISVDEFQAAAKVASIAAYDQSKFPYGTFYWNPTVDGKIIRDYPTRELQNGHFSKVPVLVDREGYEGYFFTNPYTQNETDEAEYLRDLLLEELRIPP
;
A
#
# COMPACT_ATOMS: atom_id res chain seq x y z
N MET A 1 -1.57 5.60 -20.83
CA MET A 1 -0.72 6.51 -20.04
C MET A 1 -0.12 5.71 -18.90
N CYS A 2 1.17 5.85 -18.65
CA CYS A 2 1.85 5.25 -17.49
C CYS A 2 2.18 6.37 -16.51
N ILE A 3 2.05 6.11 -15.22
CA ILE A 3 2.24 7.12 -14.17
C ILE A 3 3.34 6.67 -13.23
N GLN A 4 4.07 7.64 -12.68
CA GLN A 4 4.96 7.42 -11.56
C GLN A 4 4.26 7.89 -10.28
N TYR A 5 4.50 7.19 -9.18
CA TYR A 5 4.04 7.57 -7.85
C TYR A 5 5.13 7.29 -6.83
N ARG A 6 5.13 8.00 -5.69
CA ARG A 6 6.14 7.79 -4.65
C ARG A 6 6.04 6.39 -4.05
N LEU A 7 7.21 5.79 -3.81
CA LEU A 7 7.39 4.45 -3.26
C LEU A 7 8.16 4.49 -1.93
N GLY A 8 8.27 3.35 -1.25
CA GLY A 8 9.06 3.21 -0.03
C GLY A 8 8.59 4.16 1.09
N ALA A 9 9.51 4.59 1.95
CA ALA A 9 9.24 5.57 2.99
C ALA A 9 8.68 6.89 2.41
N ALA A 10 9.15 7.33 1.25
CA ALA A 10 8.67 8.58 0.64
C ALA A 10 7.20 8.52 0.22
N GLY A 11 6.68 7.32 -0.09
CA GLY A 11 5.29 7.10 -0.51
C GLY A 11 4.36 6.62 0.59
N PHE A 12 4.89 5.83 1.53
CA PHE A 12 4.09 4.98 2.40
C PHE A 12 4.47 5.06 3.89
N LEU A 13 5.33 5.99 4.29
CA LEU A 13 5.59 6.27 5.71
C LEU A 13 4.27 6.58 6.44
N ALA A 14 4.13 6.01 7.63
CA ALA A 14 2.97 6.13 8.50
C ALA A 14 3.41 6.14 9.97
N GLY A 15 2.46 6.27 10.88
CA GLY A 15 2.68 6.46 12.31
C GLY A 15 1.86 7.64 12.85
N ASP A 16 1.62 7.68 14.14
CA ASP A 16 0.79 8.68 14.82
C ASP A 16 1.36 10.10 14.65
N ASP A 17 2.68 10.23 14.74
CA ASP A 17 3.41 11.50 14.58
C ASP A 17 3.55 11.95 13.12
N VAL A 18 3.24 11.06 12.16
CA VAL A 18 3.05 11.41 10.76
C VAL A 18 1.67 12.04 10.64
N LYS A 19 1.59 13.34 10.98
CA LYS A 19 0.38 14.15 11.15
C LYS A 19 -0.75 13.83 10.15
N GLN A 20 -1.98 13.91 10.68
CA GLN A 20 -3.22 13.37 10.10
C GLN A 20 -3.72 13.95 8.77
N ASP A 21 -3.16 15.02 8.21
CA ASP A 21 -3.81 15.68 7.06
C ASP A 21 -3.05 15.70 5.73
N GLU A 22 -1.73 15.51 5.66
CA GLU A 22 -1.04 15.72 4.36
C GLU A 22 0.12 14.76 4.04
N SER A 23 0.54 13.90 4.96
CA SER A 23 1.74 13.05 4.77
C SER A 23 1.51 11.54 4.84
N ARG A 24 0.27 11.08 5.10
CA ARG A 24 -0.01 9.64 5.10
C ARG A 24 -0.32 9.18 3.68
N LYS A 25 0.40 8.15 3.22
CA LYS A 25 0.12 7.39 1.98
C LYS A 25 0.09 8.25 0.71
N VAL A 26 1.06 9.16 0.62
CA VAL A 26 1.22 10.04 -0.54
C VAL A 26 1.38 9.29 -1.86
N GLY A 27 1.83 8.03 -1.85
CA GLY A 27 1.87 7.20 -3.05
C GLY A 27 0.48 6.91 -3.65
N LEU A 28 -0.54 6.64 -2.82
CA LEU A 28 -1.92 6.46 -3.31
C LEU A 28 -2.56 7.79 -3.72
N LEU A 29 -2.17 8.89 -3.06
CA LEU A 29 -2.60 10.24 -3.44
C LEU A 29 -1.97 10.68 -4.76
N ASP A 30 -0.71 10.33 -5.04
CA ASP A 30 -0.05 10.58 -6.32
C ASP A 30 -0.81 9.89 -7.46
N GLN A 31 -1.22 8.64 -7.26
CA GLN A 31 -2.05 7.91 -8.21
C GLN A 31 -3.41 8.58 -8.41
N ARG A 32 -4.08 9.01 -7.32
CA ARG A 32 -5.35 9.73 -7.40
C ARG A 32 -5.20 11.07 -8.12
N ALA A 33 -4.13 11.83 -7.85
CA ALA A 33 -3.82 13.08 -8.53
C ALA A 33 -3.58 12.85 -10.03
N ALA A 34 -2.90 11.78 -10.41
CA ALA A 34 -2.74 11.41 -11.81
C ALA A 34 -4.07 11.05 -12.48
N LEU A 35 -4.98 10.36 -11.78
CA LEU A 35 -6.34 10.07 -12.28
C LEU A 35 -7.17 11.35 -12.44
N THR A 36 -7.08 12.30 -11.51
CA THR A 36 -7.68 13.63 -11.65
C THR A 36 -7.11 14.34 -12.87
N TRP A 37 -5.79 14.31 -13.06
CA TRP A 37 -5.16 14.88 -14.26
C TRP A 37 -5.70 14.25 -15.55
N VAL A 38 -5.88 12.92 -15.59
CA VAL A 38 -6.52 12.23 -16.73
C VAL A 38 -7.91 12.81 -16.96
N GLN A 39 -8.75 12.87 -15.93
CA GLN A 39 -10.13 13.36 -16.03
C GLN A 39 -10.19 14.77 -16.61
N ASP A 40 -9.26 15.62 -16.20
CA ASP A 40 -9.24 17.03 -16.60
C ASP A 40 -8.59 17.24 -17.97
N ASN A 41 -7.60 16.45 -18.35
CA ASN A 41 -6.72 16.77 -19.49
C ASN A 41 -6.76 15.77 -20.65
N ILE A 42 -7.24 14.54 -20.46
CA ILE A 42 -7.07 13.48 -21.48
C ILE A 42 -7.76 13.81 -22.82
N HIS A 43 -8.78 14.67 -22.79
CA HIS A 43 -9.49 15.14 -23.96
C HIS A 43 -8.60 15.97 -24.92
N HIS A 44 -7.58 16.67 -24.40
CA HIS A 44 -6.58 17.35 -25.23
C HIS A 44 -5.71 16.39 -26.04
N PHE A 45 -5.63 15.12 -25.61
CA PHE A 45 -4.87 14.06 -26.26
C PHE A 45 -5.76 13.09 -27.05
N GLY A 46 -7.03 13.46 -27.27
CA GLY A 46 -8.01 12.64 -28.00
C GLY A 46 -8.62 11.49 -27.20
N GLY A 47 -8.37 11.39 -25.90
CA GLY A 47 -9.01 10.40 -25.04
C GLY A 47 -10.37 10.85 -24.52
N ASP A 48 -11.22 9.88 -24.16
CA ASP A 48 -12.53 10.13 -23.56
C ASP A 48 -12.45 9.91 -22.04
N ARG A 49 -12.63 10.98 -21.26
CA ARG A 49 -12.60 10.92 -19.79
C ARG A 49 -13.66 9.98 -19.19
N ASN A 50 -14.73 9.69 -19.92
CA ASN A 50 -15.79 8.76 -19.50
C ASN A 50 -15.46 7.29 -19.83
N LYS A 51 -14.34 7.02 -20.53
CA LYS A 51 -13.91 5.68 -20.94
C LYS A 51 -12.54 5.29 -20.38
N VAL A 52 -12.17 5.85 -19.23
CA VAL A 52 -10.92 5.53 -18.54
C VAL A 52 -11.02 4.15 -17.88
N THR A 53 -10.07 3.27 -18.21
CA THR A 53 -9.81 2.00 -17.51
C THR A 53 -8.50 2.11 -16.76
N ILE A 54 -8.48 1.72 -15.49
CA ILE A 54 -7.23 1.60 -14.70
C ILE A 54 -6.74 0.16 -14.71
N THR A 55 -5.43 -0.03 -14.85
CA THR A 55 -4.78 -1.36 -14.83
C THR A 55 -3.45 -1.28 -14.10
N GLY A 56 -3.01 -2.39 -13.53
CA GLY A 56 -1.70 -2.53 -12.91
C GLY A 56 -1.46 -3.94 -12.41
N GLY A 57 -0.20 -4.38 -12.44
CA GLY A 57 0.24 -5.70 -11.97
C GLY A 57 0.86 -5.68 -10.58
N CYS A 58 0.71 -6.76 -9.80
CA CYS A 58 1.35 -6.95 -8.50
C CYS A 58 1.01 -5.81 -7.52
N ALA A 59 1.99 -5.02 -7.06
CA ALA A 59 1.74 -3.84 -6.23
C ALA A 59 0.89 -2.77 -6.95
N GLY A 60 0.95 -2.72 -8.28
CA GLY A 60 0.07 -1.92 -9.12
C GLY A 60 -1.36 -2.48 -9.16
N GLY A 61 -1.53 -3.80 -9.14
CA GLY A 61 -2.84 -4.45 -9.02
C GLY A 61 -3.46 -4.21 -7.65
N GLY A 62 -2.65 -4.31 -6.59
CA GLY A 62 -3.02 -3.86 -5.25
C GLY A 62 -3.39 -2.38 -5.22
N SER A 63 -2.66 -1.53 -5.96
CA SER A 63 -3.00 -0.11 -6.10
C SER A 63 -4.35 0.09 -6.80
N VAL A 64 -4.67 -0.65 -7.86
CA VAL A 64 -5.99 -0.64 -8.50
C VAL A 64 -7.08 -1.01 -7.50
N MET A 65 -6.85 -2.04 -6.69
CA MET A 65 -7.76 -2.41 -5.59
C MET A 65 -7.92 -1.26 -4.58
N MET A 66 -6.84 -0.61 -4.16
CA MET A 66 -6.93 0.55 -3.26
C MET A 66 -7.65 1.74 -3.90
N GLN A 67 -7.54 1.96 -5.21
CA GLN A 67 -8.29 3.02 -5.90
C GLN A 67 -9.80 2.72 -5.99
N LEU A 68 -10.19 1.44 -6.05
CA LEU A 68 -11.60 1.00 -5.93
C LEU A 68 -12.16 1.25 -4.52
N LEU A 69 -11.32 1.10 -3.49
CA LEU A 69 -11.68 1.26 -2.07
C LEU A 69 -11.48 2.69 -1.56
N PHE A 70 -10.94 3.58 -2.40
CA PHE A 70 -10.54 4.92 -2.02
C PHE A 70 -11.68 5.68 -1.35
N LYS A 71 -11.46 6.07 -0.09
CA LYS A 71 -12.43 6.71 0.81
C LYS A 71 -13.75 5.95 0.92
N GLY A 72 -13.72 4.61 0.99
CA GLY A 72 -14.89 3.75 1.19
C GLY A 72 -15.96 3.90 0.11
N SER A 73 -15.54 4.14 -1.12
CA SER A 73 -16.32 4.48 -2.31
C SER A 73 -16.81 5.94 -2.38
N GLU A 74 -16.04 6.77 -3.09
CA GLU A 74 -16.58 7.98 -3.71
C GLU A 74 -17.67 7.59 -4.72
N GLN A 75 -18.82 8.29 -4.72
CA GLN A 75 -19.93 8.04 -5.65
C GLN A 75 -19.50 8.11 -7.13
N ASN A 76 -18.39 8.79 -7.43
CA ASN A 76 -17.87 9.00 -8.77
C ASN A 76 -16.39 8.63 -8.84
N ALA A 77 -16.09 7.37 -9.15
CA ALA A 77 -14.72 6.97 -9.47
C ALA A 77 -14.22 7.74 -10.72
N PRO A 78 -12.96 8.20 -10.76
CA PRO A 78 -12.37 8.85 -11.94
C PRO A 78 -12.00 7.85 -13.05
N PHE A 79 -12.65 6.69 -13.07
CA PHE A 79 -12.50 5.61 -14.02
C PHE A 79 -13.80 4.81 -14.10
N ARG A 80 -14.03 4.16 -15.24
CA ARG A 80 -15.25 3.38 -15.49
C ARG A 80 -15.04 1.87 -15.47
N THR A 81 -13.80 1.40 -15.40
CA THR A 81 -13.44 -0.03 -15.44
C THR A 81 -12.09 -0.20 -14.73
N ALA A 82 -11.89 -1.32 -14.07
CA ALA A 82 -10.64 -1.63 -13.36
C ALA A 82 -10.12 -3.03 -13.73
N ILE A 83 -8.82 -3.14 -13.90
CA ILE A 83 -8.10 -4.39 -14.19
C ILE A 83 -6.96 -4.54 -13.18
N PRO A 84 -7.24 -5.05 -11.96
CA PRO A 84 -6.19 -5.44 -11.03
C PRO A 84 -5.56 -6.75 -11.52
N GLU A 85 -4.40 -6.68 -12.16
CA GLU A 85 -3.65 -7.85 -12.61
C GLU A 85 -2.84 -8.40 -11.43
N TYR A 86 -3.02 -9.68 -11.11
CA TYR A 86 -2.35 -10.41 -10.03
C TYR A 86 -2.11 -9.54 -8.78
N PRO A 87 -3.19 -8.99 -8.18
CA PRO A 87 -3.07 -7.94 -7.19
C PRO A 87 -2.37 -8.44 -5.93
N TRP A 88 -1.29 -7.75 -5.55
CA TRP A 88 -0.69 -7.94 -4.24
C TRP A 88 -1.37 -7.05 -3.20
N MET A 89 -2.12 -7.67 -2.31
CA MET A 89 -2.76 -7.01 -1.17
C MET A 89 -1.87 -7.16 0.06
N ALA A 90 -1.08 -6.13 0.35
CA ALA A 90 -0.16 -6.16 1.48
C ALA A 90 -0.92 -6.27 2.82
N PRO A 91 -0.42 -7.06 3.78
CA PRO A 91 -0.93 -7.03 5.15
C PRO A 91 -0.90 -5.61 5.71
N MET A 92 -2.01 -5.16 6.28
CA MET A 92 -2.08 -3.83 6.90
C MET A 92 -1.72 -3.94 8.38
N TYR A 93 -0.55 -3.42 8.74
CA TYR A 93 -0.02 -3.50 10.10
C TYR A 93 -0.72 -2.54 11.08
N SER A 94 -0.70 -2.91 12.36
CA SER A 94 -1.23 -2.11 13.47
C SER A 94 -0.48 -0.78 13.68
N ASN A 95 -1.10 0.19 14.34
CA ASN A 95 -0.46 1.50 14.59
C ASN A 95 0.84 1.38 15.38
N ASP A 96 0.93 0.46 16.35
CA ASP A 96 2.16 0.20 17.10
C ASP A 96 3.32 -0.17 16.18
N TRP A 97 3.03 -0.96 15.15
CA TRP A 97 4.00 -1.33 14.13
C TRP A 97 4.46 -0.13 13.30
N LEU A 98 3.51 0.68 12.85
CA LEU A 98 3.79 1.87 12.05
C LEU A 98 4.61 2.90 12.84
N ASN A 99 4.32 3.04 14.13
CA ASN A 99 5.10 3.88 15.05
C ASN A 99 6.54 3.37 15.21
N GLN A 100 6.75 2.05 15.25
CA GLN A 100 8.09 1.45 15.25
C GLN A 100 8.83 1.68 13.94
N GLN A 101 8.16 1.58 12.78
CA GLN A 101 8.77 1.89 11.48
C GLN A 101 9.22 3.35 11.41
N TYR A 102 8.37 4.27 11.87
CA TYR A 102 8.66 5.69 11.93
C TYR A 102 9.85 5.99 12.84
N SER A 103 9.85 5.43 14.06
CA SER A 103 10.94 5.59 15.03
C SER A 103 12.26 5.00 14.53
N GLY A 104 12.20 3.88 13.82
CA GLY A 104 13.36 3.25 13.18
C GLY A 104 13.97 4.14 12.08
N LEU A 105 13.13 4.77 11.25
CA LEU A 105 13.58 5.73 10.25
C LEU A 105 14.21 6.97 10.88
N LEU A 106 13.58 7.54 11.92
CA LEU A 106 14.12 8.68 12.66
C LEU A 106 15.51 8.36 13.23
N SER A 107 15.65 7.21 13.87
CA SER A 107 16.92 6.74 14.44
C SER A 107 17.99 6.56 13.36
N ALA A 108 17.64 5.94 12.23
CA ALA A 108 18.57 5.71 11.12
C ALA A 108 18.98 7.01 10.41
N ALA A 109 18.11 8.02 10.39
CA ALA A 109 18.38 9.34 9.81
C ALA A 109 19.03 10.32 10.81
N ASN A 110 19.23 9.92 12.07
CA ASN A 110 19.63 10.81 13.16
C ASN A 110 18.71 12.04 13.27
N CYS A 111 17.40 11.83 13.10
CA CYS A 111 16.36 12.84 13.15
C CYS A 111 15.45 12.67 14.37
N THR A 112 14.88 13.78 14.82
CA THR A 112 13.94 13.79 15.96
C THR A 112 12.47 13.76 15.54
N ASP A 113 12.16 14.24 14.35
CA ASP A 113 10.78 14.35 13.85
C ASP A 113 10.71 14.39 12.31
N LEU A 114 9.49 14.53 11.80
CA LEU A 114 9.21 14.63 10.36
C LEU A 114 9.76 15.92 9.73
N ALA A 115 9.92 17.01 10.50
CA ALA A 115 10.48 18.25 9.99
C ALA A 115 11.97 18.08 9.67
N CYS A 116 12.71 17.39 10.55
CA CYS A 116 14.09 17.00 10.29
C CYS A 116 14.20 16.11 9.04
N LEU A 117 13.35 15.09 8.90
CA LEU A 117 13.36 14.20 7.73
C LEU A 117 13.11 14.94 6.40
N ARG A 118 12.44 16.09 6.42
CA ARG A 118 12.21 16.93 5.23
C ARG A 118 13.40 17.84 4.88
N GLN A 119 14.33 18.03 5.81
CA GLN A 119 15.48 18.92 5.65
C GLN A 119 16.75 18.19 5.20
N ILE A 120 16.85 16.89 5.49
CA ILE A 120 17.97 16.07 5.02
C ILE A 120 17.91 15.87 3.51
N SER A 121 19.06 15.53 2.91
CA SER A 121 19.11 15.23 1.48
C SER A 121 18.32 13.97 1.12
N VAL A 122 17.93 13.86 -0.15
CA VAL A 122 17.23 12.66 -0.66
C VAL A 122 18.09 11.41 -0.48
N ASP A 123 19.40 11.51 -0.68
CA ASP A 123 20.33 10.38 -0.55
C ASP A 123 20.42 9.91 0.91
N GLU A 124 20.53 10.84 1.87
CA GLU A 124 20.50 10.53 3.31
C GLU A 124 19.18 9.89 3.72
N PHE A 125 18.05 10.45 3.26
CA PHE A 125 16.72 9.89 3.54
C PHE A 125 16.57 8.47 2.98
N GLN A 126 17.01 8.21 1.75
CA GLN A 126 16.94 6.88 1.13
C GLN A 126 17.86 5.89 1.85
N ALA A 127 19.07 6.30 2.22
CA ALA A 127 19.99 5.48 2.99
C ALA A 127 19.39 5.11 4.35
N ALA A 128 18.82 6.08 5.08
CA ALA A 128 18.16 5.84 6.36
C ALA A 128 16.95 4.90 6.24
N ALA A 129 16.10 5.09 5.22
CA ALA A 129 14.96 4.21 4.97
C ALA A 129 15.39 2.78 4.66
N LYS A 130 16.49 2.60 3.92
CA LYS A 130 17.08 1.29 3.66
C LYS A 130 17.60 0.66 4.96
N VAL A 131 18.38 1.39 5.76
CA VAL A 131 18.89 0.91 7.05
C VAL A 131 17.76 0.48 7.98
N ALA A 132 16.71 1.29 8.11
CA ALA A 132 15.55 0.97 8.94
C ALA A 132 14.87 -0.33 8.49
N SER A 133 14.69 -0.52 7.17
CA SER A 133 14.10 -1.75 6.63
C SER A 133 14.97 -2.99 6.89
N ILE A 134 16.28 -2.92 6.63
CA ILE A 134 17.22 -4.04 6.86
C ILE A 134 17.24 -4.43 8.33
N ALA A 135 17.40 -3.46 9.23
CA ALA A 135 17.43 -3.72 10.67
C ALA A 135 16.15 -4.42 11.16
N ALA A 136 15.01 -4.13 10.55
CA ALA A 136 13.75 -4.77 10.90
C ALA A 136 13.64 -6.21 10.36
N TYR A 137 14.12 -6.48 9.15
CA TYR A 137 14.20 -7.85 8.63
C TYR A 137 15.20 -8.70 9.43
N ASP A 138 16.36 -8.16 9.80
CA ASP A 138 17.38 -8.86 10.60
C ASP A 138 16.88 -9.22 12.01
N GLN A 139 15.95 -8.44 12.55
CA GLN A 139 15.31 -8.72 13.85
C GLN A 139 14.13 -9.71 13.72
N SER A 140 13.93 -10.32 12.55
CA SER A 140 12.77 -11.17 12.23
C SER A 140 11.42 -10.52 12.55
N LYS A 141 11.35 -9.19 12.48
CA LYS A 141 10.11 -8.45 12.72
C LYS A 141 9.15 -8.61 11.53
N PHE A 142 9.67 -8.77 10.33
CA PHE A 142 8.84 -8.87 9.13
C PHE A 142 8.81 -10.30 8.63
N PRO A 143 7.62 -10.91 8.47
CA PRO A 143 7.51 -12.22 7.85
C PRO A 143 8.14 -12.21 6.45
N TYR A 144 8.74 -13.34 6.07
CA TYR A 144 9.29 -13.51 4.72
C TYR A 144 8.22 -13.18 3.66
N GLY A 145 8.62 -12.65 2.50
CA GLY A 145 7.68 -12.29 1.44
C GLY A 145 6.79 -11.07 1.72
N THR A 146 6.91 -10.44 2.89
CA THR A 146 6.26 -9.16 3.18
C THR A 146 7.19 -7.99 2.91
N PHE A 147 6.60 -6.81 2.71
CA PHE A 147 7.33 -5.59 2.39
C PHE A 147 7.26 -4.58 3.54
N TYR A 148 8.36 -3.89 3.78
CA TYR A 148 8.45 -2.96 4.92
C TYR A 148 7.56 -1.72 4.72
N TRP A 149 7.53 -1.15 3.52
CA TRP A 149 6.78 0.07 3.21
C TRP A 149 5.54 -0.24 2.35
N ASN A 150 4.34 -0.16 2.92
CA ASN A 150 3.08 -0.52 2.25
C ASN A 150 1.93 0.46 2.56
N PRO A 151 0.83 0.43 1.78
CA PRO A 151 -0.45 1.00 2.20
C PRO A 151 -0.88 0.48 3.59
N THR A 152 -1.56 1.32 4.37
CA THR A 152 -2.10 0.97 5.70
C THR A 152 -3.46 1.64 5.88
N VAL A 153 -4.25 1.16 6.83
CA VAL A 153 -5.49 1.82 7.27
C VAL A 153 -5.15 3.17 7.89
N ASP A 154 -5.87 4.22 7.49
CA ASP A 154 -5.73 5.57 8.04
C ASP A 154 -7.08 6.18 8.49
N GLY A 155 -8.19 5.45 8.31
CA GLY A 155 -9.53 5.91 8.65
C GLY A 155 -10.11 6.95 7.68
N LYS A 156 -9.34 7.39 6.67
CA LYS A 156 -9.72 8.47 5.74
C LYS A 156 -9.67 8.00 4.29
N ILE A 157 -8.47 7.76 3.75
CA ILE A 157 -8.23 7.28 2.37
C ILE A 157 -8.51 5.78 2.30
N ILE A 158 -7.93 5.03 3.23
CA ILE A 158 -8.19 3.60 3.43
C ILE A 158 -8.85 3.50 4.80
N ARG A 159 -10.18 3.45 4.79
CA ARG A 159 -11.00 3.62 5.99
C ARG A 159 -10.91 2.44 6.95
N ASP A 160 -10.93 1.25 6.39
CA ASP A 160 -10.82 -0.02 7.11
C ASP A 160 -10.02 -1.00 6.24
N TYR A 161 -9.80 -2.20 6.75
CA TYR A 161 -9.13 -3.26 6.01
C TYR A 161 -9.85 -3.56 4.67
N PRO A 162 -9.12 -3.74 3.57
CA PRO A 162 -9.68 -4.03 2.26
C PRO A 162 -10.71 -5.15 2.23
N THR A 163 -10.48 -6.25 2.94
CA THR A 163 -11.44 -7.35 3.05
C THR A 163 -12.79 -6.90 3.63
N ARG A 164 -12.78 -6.06 4.67
CA ARG A 164 -13.99 -5.52 5.30
C ARG A 164 -14.70 -4.52 4.41
N GLU A 165 -13.96 -3.61 3.76
CA GLU A 165 -14.51 -2.66 2.80
C GLU A 165 -15.17 -3.41 1.61
N LEU A 166 -14.55 -4.47 1.12
CA LEU A 166 -15.12 -5.33 0.08
C LEU A 166 -16.38 -6.07 0.56
N GLN A 167 -16.35 -6.70 1.74
CA GLN A 167 -17.48 -7.41 2.34
C GLN A 167 -18.69 -6.50 2.57
N ASN A 168 -18.46 -5.29 3.08
CA ASN A 168 -19.50 -4.29 3.33
C ASN A 168 -19.96 -3.57 2.05
N GLY A 169 -19.35 -3.87 0.90
CA GLY A 169 -19.70 -3.26 -0.36
C GLY A 169 -19.22 -1.81 -0.52
N HIS A 170 -18.27 -1.35 0.29
CA HIS A 170 -17.69 0.00 0.26
C HIS A 170 -16.59 0.13 -0.80
N PHE A 171 -16.95 -0.06 -2.06
CA PHE A 171 -16.05 0.09 -3.20
C PHE A 171 -16.79 0.63 -4.42
N SER A 172 -16.06 1.29 -5.33
CA SER A 172 -16.61 1.79 -6.57
C SER A 172 -17.19 0.65 -7.44
N LYS A 173 -18.48 0.74 -7.78
CA LYS A 173 -19.21 -0.29 -8.52
C LYS A 173 -19.00 -0.15 -10.03
N VAL A 174 -17.81 -0.55 -10.50
CA VAL A 174 -17.44 -0.60 -11.92
C VAL A 174 -17.20 -2.05 -12.35
N PRO A 175 -17.29 -2.38 -13.66
CA PRO A 175 -16.82 -3.67 -14.14
C PRO A 175 -15.34 -3.90 -13.80
N VAL A 176 -15.03 -5.12 -13.35
CA VAL A 176 -13.68 -5.54 -12.96
C VAL A 176 -13.30 -6.80 -13.73
N LEU A 177 -12.10 -6.82 -14.29
CA LEU A 177 -11.43 -8.03 -14.77
C LEU A 177 -10.22 -8.27 -13.87
N VAL A 178 -10.22 -9.36 -13.11
CA VAL A 178 -9.13 -9.70 -12.18
C VAL A 178 -8.53 -11.04 -12.61
N ASP A 179 -7.21 -11.15 -12.49
CA ASP A 179 -6.47 -12.39 -12.74
C ASP A 179 -5.50 -12.71 -11.60
N ARG A 180 -4.85 -13.88 -11.72
CA ARG A 180 -3.78 -14.35 -10.85
C ARG A 180 -2.87 -15.29 -11.63
N GLU A 181 -1.60 -15.35 -11.27
CA GLU A 181 -0.69 -16.38 -11.76
C GLU A 181 -0.82 -17.68 -10.96
N GLY A 182 -0.44 -18.80 -11.58
CA GLY A 182 -0.54 -20.13 -10.96
C GLY A 182 0.28 -20.26 -9.66
N TYR A 183 1.46 -19.64 -9.63
CA TYR A 183 2.49 -19.83 -8.59
C TYR A 183 3.01 -18.52 -7.98
N GLU A 184 2.14 -17.52 -7.79
CA GLU A 184 2.49 -16.21 -7.19
C GLU A 184 3.39 -16.31 -5.95
N GLY A 185 3.04 -17.21 -5.02
CA GLY A 185 3.73 -17.36 -3.74
C GLY A 185 5.12 -18.00 -3.83
N TYR A 186 5.50 -18.61 -4.95
CA TYR A 186 6.76 -19.38 -5.03
C TYR A 186 8.00 -18.56 -4.64
N PHE A 187 8.05 -17.29 -5.07
CA PHE A 187 9.16 -16.39 -4.73
C PHE A 187 9.03 -15.74 -3.35
N PHE A 188 7.82 -15.73 -2.77
CA PHE A 188 7.49 -14.97 -1.56
C PHE A 188 7.19 -15.89 -0.35
N THR A 189 7.25 -17.20 -0.51
CA THR A 189 7.18 -18.15 0.61
C THR A 189 8.58 -18.41 1.15
N ASN A 190 8.69 -18.50 2.48
CA ASN A 190 9.95 -18.82 3.14
C ASN A 190 10.47 -20.19 2.64
N PRO A 191 11.64 -20.25 1.97
CA PRO A 191 12.17 -21.50 1.42
C PRO A 191 12.63 -22.48 2.51
N TYR A 192 12.69 -22.04 3.77
CA TYR A 192 13.09 -22.84 4.92
C TYR A 192 11.90 -23.39 5.72
N THR A 193 10.66 -23.14 5.32
CA THR A 193 9.48 -23.77 5.93
C THR A 193 9.59 -25.29 5.76
N GLN A 194 9.67 -26.05 6.86
CA GLN A 194 9.95 -27.50 6.79
C GLN A 194 8.75 -28.38 7.13
N ASN A 195 7.75 -27.83 7.83
CA ASN A 195 6.60 -28.60 8.30
C ASN A 195 5.32 -27.74 8.35
N GLU A 196 4.17 -28.38 8.54
CA GLU A 196 2.85 -27.72 8.62
C GLU A 196 2.72 -26.74 9.79
N THR A 197 3.50 -26.93 10.88
CA THR A 197 3.51 -26.00 12.02
C THR A 197 4.21 -24.70 11.64
N ASP A 198 5.37 -24.78 10.98
CA ASP A 198 6.09 -23.61 10.45
C ASP A 198 5.22 -22.83 9.46
N GLU A 199 4.47 -23.54 8.60
CA GLU A 199 3.53 -22.92 7.67
C GLU A 199 2.37 -22.24 8.40
N ALA A 200 1.78 -22.89 9.39
CA ALA A 200 0.68 -22.31 10.18
C ALA A 200 1.13 -21.07 10.96
N GLU A 201 2.34 -21.06 11.52
CA GLU A 201 2.92 -19.90 12.19
C GLU A 201 3.16 -18.76 11.19
N TYR A 202 3.77 -19.05 10.03
CA TYR A 202 3.97 -18.07 8.97
C TYR A 202 2.65 -17.44 8.49
N LEU A 203 1.62 -18.26 8.24
CA LEU A 203 0.30 -17.78 7.83
C LEU A 203 -0.37 -16.96 8.93
N ARG A 204 -0.26 -17.37 10.20
CA ARG A 204 -0.79 -16.58 11.33
C ARG A 204 -0.16 -15.20 11.39
N ASP A 205 1.14 -15.11 11.15
CA ASP A 205 1.91 -13.86 11.22
C ASP A 205 1.71 -12.99 9.95
N LEU A 206 1.42 -13.61 8.79
CA LEU A 206 1.06 -12.91 7.55
C LEU A 206 -0.36 -12.33 7.60
N LEU A 207 -1.30 -13.06 8.21
CA LEU A 207 -2.73 -12.75 8.22
C LEU A 207 -3.16 -11.87 9.41
N LEU A 208 -2.20 -11.22 10.08
CA LEU A 208 -2.45 -10.45 11.29
C LEU A 208 -3.52 -9.36 11.06
N GLU A 209 -4.50 -9.39 11.97
CA GLU A 209 -5.68 -8.50 12.12
C GLU A 209 -6.78 -8.58 11.06
N GLU A 210 -6.46 -8.68 9.77
CA GLU A 210 -7.46 -8.59 8.69
C GLU A 210 -8.45 -9.77 8.66
N LEU A 211 -7.99 -10.97 9.04
CA LEU A 211 -8.83 -12.18 9.12
C LEU A 211 -9.37 -12.49 10.52
N ARG A 212 -9.13 -11.64 11.51
CA ARG A 212 -9.89 -11.68 12.77
C ARG A 212 -11.26 -11.06 12.51
N ILE A 213 -12.08 -11.77 11.75
CA ILE A 213 -13.49 -11.48 11.56
C ILE A 213 -14.16 -11.86 12.89
N PRO A 214 -14.66 -10.90 13.70
CA PRO A 214 -15.53 -11.28 14.81
C PRO A 214 -16.78 -11.96 14.24
N PRO A 215 -17.35 -12.95 14.96
CA PRO A 215 -18.50 -13.72 14.49
C PRO A 215 -19.73 -12.86 14.18
#